data_AF-A0A2V7Q1U6-F1
#
_entry.id   AF-A0A2V7Q1U6-F1
#
_cell.length_a   1.000
_cell.length_b   1.000
_cell.length_c   1.000
_cell.angle_alpha   90.00
_cell.angle_beta   90.00
_cell.angle_gamma   90.00
#
_symmetry.space_group_name_H-M   'P 1'
#
loop_
_entity.id
_entity.type
_entity.pdbx_description
1 polymer ?
#
loop_
_entity_poly.entity_id
_entity_poly.type
_entity_poly.pdbx_seq_one_letter_code
_entity_poly.pdbx_strand_id
1 'polypeptide(L)'
;QADVVGAETNLVTAVTQQYLTVLQARDNGEVARQQLDHDEQFLKLAQARYEVGRASLIDVRQAQVARGAAEVSLLRARTAVQVEKLRLFQQIGVSAPVDLGTVQLTDTFSVQTPTWRLGDLLGMAEQQNPSLKALRERERAAGWGVKAASSSWGPSVALSAGWSGFTQKLSDINPTIASVRAGALADSTRCSYANNAWYNSGSGQPLQDCSIYAFTPPQEQAIRDQNTRYPFHFTPQPFQARLTVSIPLWGNFHQPLLVSQAKAQQQDLQESVRARGLQVQTDVSQAYLILETAFQTIAIQDTNRTAAREQLQLATERYRVGSGTFFELLDAQVAALRAETDYINAVYDYHKAVAALEAAVGKPLR
;
A
#
# COMPACT_ATOMS: atom_id res chain seq x y z
N GLN A 1 8.40 10.09 1.02
CA GLN A 1 9.30 9.49 2.05
C GLN A 1 8.60 9.35 3.40
N ALA A 2 8.04 10.41 4.00
CA ALA A 2 7.35 10.31 5.30
C ALA A 2 6.17 9.32 5.30
N ASP A 3 5.39 9.25 4.22
CA ASP A 3 4.32 8.25 4.07
C ASP A 3 4.85 6.80 4.08
N VAL A 4 6.03 6.55 3.50
CA VAL A 4 6.67 5.23 3.50
C VAL A 4 7.12 4.85 4.91
N VAL A 5 7.75 5.79 5.63
CA VAL A 5 8.15 5.58 7.03
C VAL A 5 6.92 5.31 7.90
N GLY A 6 5.81 6.03 7.67
CA GLY A 6 4.55 5.76 8.38
C GLY A 6 3.99 4.37 8.10
N ALA A 7 4.01 3.93 6.83
CA ALA A 7 3.61 2.57 6.47
C ALA A 7 4.53 1.51 7.09
N GLU A 8 5.84 1.76 7.14
CA GLU A 8 6.82 0.89 7.78
C GLU A 8 6.56 0.78 9.29
N THR A 9 6.36 1.89 10.00
CA THR A 9 6.02 1.88 11.42
C THR A 9 4.73 1.10 11.68
N ASN A 10 3.68 1.33 10.88
CA ASN A 10 2.42 0.59 11.00
C ASN A 10 2.61 -0.92 10.79
N LEU A 11 3.43 -1.31 9.80
CA LEU A 11 3.73 -2.72 9.54
C LEU A 11 4.50 -3.36 10.69
N VAL A 12 5.56 -2.70 11.19
CA VAL A 12 6.36 -3.17 12.33
C VAL A 12 5.47 -3.34 13.56
N THR A 13 4.63 -2.37 13.89
CA THR A 13 3.70 -2.47 15.03
C THR A 13 2.70 -3.60 14.84
N ALA A 14 2.11 -3.75 13.65
CA ALA A 14 1.13 -4.80 13.40
C ALA A 14 1.76 -6.20 13.46
N VAL A 15 2.96 -6.40 12.90
CA VAL A 15 3.72 -7.65 13.05
C VAL A 15 4.03 -7.92 14.51
N THR A 16 4.50 -6.91 15.25
CA THR A 16 4.83 -7.03 16.69
C THR A 16 3.60 -7.43 17.52
N GLN A 17 2.45 -6.78 17.30
CA GLN A 17 1.21 -7.09 18.01
C GLN A 17 0.69 -8.49 17.66
N GLN A 18 0.78 -8.90 16.39
CA GLN A 18 0.38 -10.25 15.98
C GLN A 18 1.31 -11.31 16.57
N TYR A 19 2.62 -11.04 16.62
CA TYR A 19 3.61 -11.90 17.26
C TYR A 19 3.29 -12.13 18.74
N LEU A 20 3.03 -11.04 19.48
CA LEU A 20 2.60 -11.11 20.89
C LEU A 20 1.28 -11.86 21.05
N THR A 21 0.35 -11.73 20.10
CA THR A 21 -0.94 -12.44 20.12
C THR A 21 -0.76 -13.95 19.94
N VAL A 22 0.18 -14.39 19.10
CA VAL A 22 0.50 -15.82 18.94
C VAL A 22 1.09 -16.40 20.22
N LEU A 23 2.02 -15.65 20.84
CA LEU A 23 2.64 -16.06 22.10
C LEU A 23 1.62 -16.13 23.25
N GLN A 24 0.71 -15.15 23.34
CA GLN A 24 -0.41 -15.18 24.28
C GLN A 24 -1.30 -16.41 24.08
N ALA A 25 -1.69 -16.70 22.83
CA ALA A 25 -2.50 -17.88 22.51
C ALA A 25 -1.78 -19.19 22.87
N ARG A 26 -0.47 -19.25 22.67
CA ARG A 26 0.37 -20.41 23.04
C ARG A 26 0.35 -20.63 24.55
N ASP A 27 0.60 -19.59 25.33
CA ASP A 27 0.68 -19.69 26.79
C ASP A 27 -0.69 -20.01 27.40
N ASN A 28 -1.77 -19.45 26.86
CA ASN A 28 -3.15 -19.83 27.23
C ASN A 28 -3.46 -21.29 26.87
N GLY A 29 -2.92 -21.80 25.75
CA GLY A 29 -3.04 -23.22 25.37
C GLY A 29 -2.26 -24.15 26.30
N GLU A 30 -1.14 -23.70 26.83
CA GLU A 30 -0.35 -24.42 27.82
C GLU A 30 -1.09 -24.49 29.17
N VAL A 31 -1.74 -23.41 29.59
CA VAL A 31 -2.64 -23.42 30.77
C VAL A 31 -3.82 -24.37 30.57
N ALA A 32 -4.46 -24.37 29.38
CA ALA A 32 -5.54 -25.31 29.08
C ALA A 32 -5.07 -26.77 29.09
N ARG A 33 -3.82 -27.04 28.69
CA ARG A 33 -3.21 -28.37 28.75
C ARG A 33 -3.02 -28.81 30.21
N GLN A 34 -2.45 -27.93 31.03
CA GLN A 34 -2.26 -28.18 32.45
C GLN A 34 -3.61 -28.42 33.16
N GLN A 35 -4.68 -27.71 32.78
CA GLN A 35 -6.01 -27.96 33.33
C GLN A 35 -6.52 -29.36 33.02
N LEU A 36 -6.39 -29.82 31.76
CA LEU A 36 -6.77 -31.18 31.40
C LEU A 36 -5.99 -32.23 32.21
N ASP A 37 -4.68 -32.04 32.36
CA ASP A 37 -3.84 -32.94 33.15
C ASP A 37 -4.30 -33.01 34.62
N HIS A 38 -4.70 -31.87 35.21
CA HIS A 38 -5.26 -31.82 36.57
C HIS A 38 -6.65 -32.49 36.66
N ASP A 39 -7.55 -32.23 35.70
CA ASP A 39 -8.90 -32.82 35.70
C ASP A 39 -8.87 -34.33 35.47
N GLU A 40 -7.87 -34.85 34.75
CA GLU A 40 -7.64 -36.28 34.63
C GLU A 40 -7.19 -36.92 35.95
N GLN A 41 -6.26 -36.28 36.66
CA GLN A 41 -5.85 -36.74 38.00
C GLN A 41 -7.02 -36.68 38.98
N PHE A 42 -7.85 -35.65 38.86
CA PHE A 42 -9.01 -35.46 39.71
C PHE A 42 -10.09 -36.51 39.47
N LEU A 43 -10.37 -36.84 38.21
CA LEU A 43 -11.27 -37.94 37.87
C LEU A 43 -10.78 -39.27 38.46
N LYS A 44 -9.48 -39.56 38.38
CA LYS A 44 -8.88 -40.76 39.00
C LYS A 44 -9.08 -40.77 40.51
N LEU A 45 -8.90 -39.63 41.19
CA LEU A 45 -9.13 -39.50 42.62
C LEU A 45 -10.61 -39.73 42.99
N ALA A 46 -11.54 -39.13 42.25
CA ALA A 46 -12.97 -39.29 42.47
C ALA A 46 -13.41 -40.76 42.30
N GLN A 47 -12.90 -41.45 41.27
CA GLN A 47 -13.14 -42.88 41.04
C GLN A 47 -12.63 -43.74 42.19
N ALA A 48 -11.37 -43.55 42.59
CA ALA A 48 -10.77 -44.29 43.70
C ALA A 48 -11.55 -44.12 45.01
N ARG A 49 -12.03 -42.90 45.29
CA ARG A 49 -12.85 -42.63 46.48
C ARG A 49 -14.24 -43.25 46.42
N TYR A 50 -14.85 -43.28 45.23
CA TYR A 50 -16.14 -43.94 45.02
C TYR A 50 -16.04 -45.45 45.25
N GLU A 51 -14.97 -46.09 44.75
CA GLU A 51 -14.72 -47.53 44.94
C GLU A 51 -14.59 -47.94 46.42
N VAL A 52 -14.03 -47.06 47.26
CA VAL A 52 -13.94 -47.27 48.71
C VAL A 52 -15.13 -46.72 49.51
N GLY A 53 -16.21 -46.29 48.83
CA GLY A 53 -17.44 -45.78 49.43
C GLY A 53 -17.32 -44.40 50.10
N ARG A 54 -16.29 -43.61 49.76
CA ARG A 54 -15.97 -42.29 50.35
C ARG A 54 -16.30 -41.10 49.45
N ALA A 55 -16.91 -41.33 48.28
CA ALA A 55 -17.40 -40.30 47.36
C ALA A 55 -18.69 -40.77 46.68
N SER A 56 -19.46 -39.85 46.12
CA SER A 56 -20.72 -40.16 45.43
C SER A 56 -20.50 -40.46 43.94
N LEU A 57 -21.42 -41.19 43.31
CA LEU A 57 -21.40 -41.36 41.84
C LEU A 57 -21.57 -40.01 41.12
N ILE A 58 -22.26 -39.04 41.75
CA ILE A 58 -22.42 -37.69 41.22
C ILE A 58 -21.06 -37.00 41.11
N ASP A 59 -20.19 -37.14 42.12
CA ASP A 59 -18.83 -36.56 42.12
C ASP A 59 -18.01 -37.10 40.93
N VAL A 60 -18.09 -38.41 40.66
CA VAL A 60 -17.42 -39.03 39.51
C VAL A 60 -17.95 -38.49 38.19
N ARG A 61 -19.28 -38.35 38.06
CA ARG A 61 -19.89 -37.81 36.83
C ARG A 61 -19.55 -36.34 36.62
N GLN A 62 -19.50 -35.54 37.67
CA GLN A 62 -19.07 -34.16 37.58
C GLN A 62 -17.59 -34.04 37.18
N ALA A 63 -16.71 -34.89 37.73
CA ALA A 63 -15.30 -34.94 37.32
C ALA A 63 -15.15 -35.36 35.83
N GLN A 64 -15.99 -36.29 35.35
CA GLN A 64 -16.01 -36.65 33.93
C GLN A 64 -16.43 -35.48 33.04
N VAL A 65 -17.43 -34.70 33.46
CA VAL A 65 -17.87 -33.50 32.74
C VAL A 65 -16.78 -32.43 32.74
N ALA A 66 -16.10 -32.20 33.87
CA ALA A 66 -15.00 -31.25 33.98
C ALA A 66 -13.85 -31.60 33.02
N ARG A 67 -13.38 -32.87 33.04
CA ARG A 67 -12.38 -33.37 32.09
C ARG A 67 -12.80 -33.17 30.64
N GLY A 68 -14.05 -33.52 30.29
CA GLY A 68 -14.56 -33.34 28.93
C GLY A 68 -14.59 -31.87 28.50
N ALA A 69 -14.94 -30.96 29.41
CA ALA A 69 -14.90 -29.52 29.16
C ALA A 69 -13.46 -29.01 28.98
N ALA A 70 -12.51 -29.48 29.78
CA ALA A 70 -11.09 -29.15 29.65
C ALA A 70 -10.48 -29.66 28.33
N GLU A 71 -10.85 -30.86 27.89
CA GLU A 71 -10.42 -31.42 26.61
C GLU A 71 -10.91 -30.55 25.42
N VAL A 72 -12.18 -30.13 25.45
CA VAL A 72 -12.72 -29.20 24.45
C VAL A 72 -12.02 -27.84 24.52
N SER A 73 -11.70 -27.35 25.71
CA SER A 73 -10.98 -26.09 25.91
C SER A 73 -9.56 -26.15 25.28
N LEU A 74 -8.82 -27.22 25.54
CA LEU A 74 -7.49 -27.45 24.96
C LEU A 74 -7.56 -27.55 23.42
N LEU A 75 -8.55 -28.27 22.88
CA LEU A 75 -8.74 -28.37 21.44
C LEU A 75 -8.97 -26.99 20.80
N ARG A 76 -9.84 -26.17 21.41
CA ARG A 76 -10.09 -24.79 20.97
C ARG A 76 -8.83 -23.92 21.07
N ALA A 77 -8.08 -24.02 22.16
CA ALA A 77 -6.85 -23.25 22.35
C ALA A 77 -5.77 -23.63 21.32
N ARG A 78 -5.63 -24.92 20.98
CA ARG A 78 -4.72 -25.37 19.91
C ARG A 78 -5.11 -24.80 18.55
N THR A 79 -6.40 -24.82 18.21
CA THR A 79 -6.90 -24.21 16.98
C THR A 79 -6.64 -22.70 16.97
N ALA A 80 -6.83 -22.00 18.11
CA ALA A 80 -6.54 -20.58 18.22
C ALA A 80 -5.06 -20.28 17.93
N VAL A 81 -4.12 -21.05 18.50
CA VAL A 81 -2.68 -20.91 18.20
C VAL A 81 -2.40 -21.06 16.71
N GLN A 82 -3.00 -22.05 16.05
CA GLN A 82 -2.82 -22.26 14.61
C GLN A 82 -3.35 -21.08 13.79
N VAL A 83 -4.53 -20.57 14.11
CA VAL A 83 -5.12 -19.40 13.43
C VAL A 83 -4.25 -18.15 13.60
N GLU A 84 -3.76 -17.89 14.81
CA GLU A 84 -2.91 -16.71 15.04
C GLU A 84 -1.56 -16.83 14.34
N LYS A 85 -0.99 -18.05 14.23
CA LYS A 85 0.21 -18.29 13.40
C LYS A 85 -0.04 -18.00 11.92
N LEU A 86 -1.18 -18.42 11.38
CA LEU A 86 -1.54 -18.14 9.99
C LEU A 86 -1.66 -16.63 9.72
N ARG A 87 -2.27 -15.88 10.66
CA ARG A 87 -2.33 -14.41 10.59
C ARG A 87 -0.94 -13.78 10.66
N LEU A 88 -0.03 -14.31 11.48
CA LEU A 88 1.36 -13.85 11.51
C LEU A 88 2.05 -14.05 10.16
N PHE A 89 1.92 -15.24 9.56
CA PHE A 89 2.46 -15.53 8.23
C PHE A 89 1.90 -14.59 7.15
N GLN A 90 0.59 -14.34 7.20
CA GLN A 90 -0.05 -13.35 6.34
C GLN A 90 0.54 -11.95 6.53
N GLN A 91 0.76 -11.52 7.78
CA GLN A 91 1.26 -10.19 8.11
C GLN A 91 2.72 -9.99 7.69
N ILE A 92 3.58 -11.00 7.83
CA ILE A 92 4.98 -10.95 7.38
C ILE A 92 5.14 -11.20 5.87
N GLY A 93 4.06 -11.58 5.18
CA GLY A 93 4.05 -11.81 3.74
C GLY A 93 4.73 -13.12 3.29
N VAL A 94 4.78 -14.14 4.14
CA VAL A 94 5.38 -15.45 3.83
C VAL A 94 4.31 -16.52 3.83
N SER A 95 4.33 -17.41 2.83
CA SER A 95 3.40 -18.55 2.79
C SER A 95 3.60 -19.46 4.00
N ALA A 96 2.53 -19.73 4.74
CA ALA A 96 2.58 -20.63 5.88
C ALA A 96 2.93 -22.07 5.45
N PRO A 97 3.77 -22.79 6.21
CA PRO A 97 4.01 -24.20 5.96
C PRO A 97 2.75 -25.03 6.20
N VAL A 98 2.67 -26.21 5.59
CA VAL A 98 1.55 -27.15 5.77
C VAL A 98 1.43 -27.60 7.24
N ASP A 99 2.57 -27.83 7.90
CA ASP A 99 2.63 -28.13 9.33
C ASP A 99 3.13 -26.93 10.15
N LEU A 100 2.19 -26.25 10.82
CA LEU A 100 2.45 -25.12 11.70
C LEU A 100 3.11 -25.51 13.04
N GLY A 101 3.21 -26.80 13.34
CA GLY A 101 3.90 -27.34 14.52
C GLY A 101 5.42 -27.21 14.45
N THR A 102 5.97 -27.17 13.23
CA THR A 102 7.42 -27.02 12.97
C THR A 102 7.96 -25.65 13.38
N VAL A 103 7.11 -24.64 13.45
CA VAL A 103 7.49 -23.25 13.75
C VAL A 103 7.23 -22.96 15.22
N GLN A 104 8.28 -22.75 15.99
CA GLN A 104 8.21 -22.39 17.40
C GLN A 104 8.70 -20.97 17.64
N LEU A 105 7.87 -20.18 18.30
CA LEU A 105 8.25 -18.88 18.84
C LEU A 105 8.82 -19.12 20.24
N THR A 106 10.02 -18.63 20.54
CA THR A 106 10.76 -18.94 21.78
C THR A 106 11.03 -17.74 22.67
N ASP A 107 10.68 -16.54 22.22
CA ASP A 107 10.94 -15.33 23.00
C ASP A 107 10.19 -15.34 24.33
N THR A 108 10.88 -14.86 25.36
CA THR A 108 10.35 -14.57 26.68
C THR A 108 10.54 -13.08 26.94
N PHE A 109 9.51 -12.45 27.50
CA PHE A 109 9.55 -11.02 27.79
C PHE A 109 9.49 -10.80 29.29
N SER A 110 10.45 -10.03 29.82
CA SER A 110 10.39 -9.54 31.19
C SER A 110 9.60 -8.23 31.23
N VAL A 111 8.69 -8.10 32.20
CA VAL A 111 8.00 -6.85 32.48
C VAL A 111 9.02 -5.87 33.07
N GLN A 112 9.20 -4.72 32.43
CA GLN A 112 10.06 -3.64 32.90
C GLN A 112 9.22 -2.47 33.38
N THR A 113 9.62 -1.81 34.48
CA THR A 113 8.92 -0.62 34.96
C THR A 113 9.03 0.51 33.93
N PRO A 114 7.90 1.10 33.46
CA PRO A 114 7.95 2.22 32.55
C PRO A 114 8.67 3.42 33.17
N THR A 115 9.72 3.94 32.52
CA THR A 115 10.48 5.12 33.00
C THR A 115 10.15 6.40 32.25
N TRP A 116 9.35 6.32 31.18
CA TRP A 116 9.02 7.47 30.32
C TRP A 116 8.01 8.40 30.97
N ARG A 117 8.15 9.71 30.72
CA ARG A 117 7.18 10.73 31.14
C ARG A 117 6.35 11.19 29.95
N LEU A 118 5.06 11.43 30.18
CA LEU A 118 4.14 11.85 29.13
C LEU A 118 4.62 13.10 28.37
N GLY A 119 5.15 14.11 29.07
CA GLY A 119 5.65 15.33 28.45
C GLY A 119 6.77 15.09 27.43
N ASP A 120 7.70 14.18 27.75
CA ASP A 120 8.80 13.82 26.86
C ASP A 120 8.28 13.08 25.61
N LEU A 121 7.30 12.18 25.80
CA LEU A 121 6.68 11.42 24.72
C LEU A 121 5.89 12.30 23.75
N LEU A 122 5.17 13.31 24.26
CA LEU A 122 4.45 14.28 23.44
C LEU A 122 5.43 15.11 22.59
N GLY A 123 6.53 15.57 23.19
CA GLY A 123 7.58 16.30 22.47
C GLY A 123 8.25 15.45 21.38
N MET A 124 8.51 14.17 21.67
CA MET A 124 9.03 13.22 20.68
C MET A 124 8.04 12.99 19.54
N ALA A 125 6.75 12.78 19.85
CA ALA A 125 5.71 12.53 18.86
C ALA A 125 5.50 13.73 17.93
N GLU A 126 5.52 14.96 18.44
CA GLU A 126 5.38 16.16 17.62
C GLU A 126 6.50 16.28 16.56
N GLN A 127 7.71 15.83 16.89
CA GLN A 127 8.87 15.91 15.99
C GLN A 127 9.00 14.69 15.07
N GLN A 128 8.68 13.51 15.58
CA GLN A 128 9.05 12.24 14.95
C GLN A 128 7.88 11.49 14.31
N ASN A 129 6.62 11.79 14.68
CA ASN A 129 5.47 11.08 14.16
C ASN A 129 5.41 11.17 12.61
N PRO A 130 5.51 10.04 11.88
CA PRO A 130 5.60 10.05 10.42
C PRO A 130 4.37 10.63 9.73
N SER A 131 3.18 10.36 10.28
CA SER A 131 1.91 10.83 9.71
C SER A 131 1.75 12.36 9.82
N LEU A 132 2.17 12.93 10.95
CA LEU A 132 2.18 14.38 11.15
C LEU A 132 3.21 15.05 10.24
N LYS A 133 4.41 14.45 10.12
CA LYS A 133 5.45 14.91 9.21
C LYS A 133 4.98 14.89 7.75
N ALA A 134 4.35 13.80 7.31
CA ALA A 134 3.81 13.68 5.96
C ALA A 134 2.80 14.80 5.64
N LEU A 135 1.90 15.09 6.58
CA LEU A 135 0.89 16.13 6.39
C LEU A 135 1.48 17.54 6.36
N ARG A 136 2.50 17.83 7.20
CA ARG A 136 3.27 19.08 7.14
C ARG A 136 3.98 19.26 5.80
N GLU A 137 4.53 18.19 5.22
CA GLU A 137 5.13 18.29 3.88
C GLU A 137 4.08 18.52 2.78
N ARG A 138 2.86 17.98 2.93
CA ARG A 138 1.73 18.26 2.01
C ARG A 138 1.28 19.72 2.10
N GLU A 139 1.20 20.28 3.31
CA GLU A 139 0.94 21.72 3.51
C GLU A 139 1.99 22.59 2.83
N ARG A 140 3.29 22.26 3.02
CA ARG A 140 4.39 22.96 2.34
C ARG A 140 4.30 22.85 0.82
N ALA A 141 3.97 21.67 0.28
CA ALA A 141 3.75 21.46 -1.15
C ALA A 141 2.58 22.31 -1.67
N ALA A 142 1.48 22.41 -0.92
CA ALA A 142 0.37 23.29 -1.27
C ALA A 142 0.78 24.78 -1.25
N GLY A 143 1.64 25.19 -0.32
CA GLY A 143 2.26 26.52 -0.35
C GLY A 143 3.07 26.80 -1.62
N TRP A 144 3.79 25.81 -2.15
CA TRP A 144 4.40 25.91 -3.49
C TRP A 144 3.37 25.95 -4.61
N GLY A 145 2.24 25.24 -4.46
CA GLY A 145 1.08 25.34 -5.34
C GLY A 145 0.52 26.77 -5.43
N VAL A 146 0.41 27.47 -4.29
CA VAL A 146 0.03 28.89 -4.25
C VAL A 146 1.02 29.76 -5.02
N LYS A 147 2.34 29.52 -4.82
CA LYS A 147 3.38 30.25 -5.56
C LYS A 147 3.30 29.98 -7.07
N ALA A 148 3.12 28.73 -7.48
CA ALA A 148 2.93 28.35 -8.87
C ALA A 148 1.70 29.02 -9.49
N ALA A 149 0.55 28.99 -8.79
CA ALA A 149 -0.66 29.69 -9.22
C ALA A 149 -0.43 31.21 -9.32
N SER A 150 0.30 31.82 -8.38
CA SER A 150 0.64 33.24 -8.46
C SER A 150 1.60 33.59 -9.60
N SER A 151 2.46 32.66 -10.01
CA SER A 151 3.36 32.85 -11.14
C SER A 151 2.66 32.82 -12.50
N SER A 152 1.41 32.35 -12.57
CA SER A 152 0.59 32.38 -13.79
C SER A 152 0.26 33.80 -14.28
N TRP A 153 0.48 34.81 -13.44
CA TRP A 153 0.40 36.22 -13.82
C TRP A 153 1.64 36.72 -14.57
N GLY A 154 2.73 35.97 -14.55
CA GLY A 154 3.99 36.35 -15.18
C GLY A 154 4.06 35.98 -16.67
N PRO A 155 5.03 36.54 -17.41
CA PRO A 155 5.36 36.09 -18.76
C PRO A 155 5.81 34.63 -18.75
N SER A 156 5.33 33.83 -19.69
CA SER A 156 5.94 32.54 -20.02
C SER A 156 6.85 32.72 -21.23
N VAL A 157 8.03 32.10 -21.17
CA VAL A 157 9.05 32.17 -22.23
C VAL A 157 9.33 30.74 -22.70
N ALA A 158 9.07 30.48 -23.98
CA ALA A 158 9.35 29.19 -24.61
C ALA A 158 10.37 29.38 -25.73
N LEU A 159 11.45 28.62 -25.68
CA LEU A 159 12.44 28.54 -26.75
C LEU A 159 12.27 27.22 -27.48
N SER A 160 12.09 27.29 -28.80
CA SER A 160 12.08 26.12 -29.67
C SER A 160 13.17 26.29 -30.71
N ALA A 161 13.94 25.23 -30.96
CA ALA A 161 14.99 25.23 -31.97
C ALA A 161 15.04 23.86 -32.65
N GLY A 162 15.30 23.83 -33.95
CA GLY A 162 15.38 22.59 -34.70
C GLY A 162 16.02 22.75 -36.07
N TRP A 163 16.60 21.66 -36.55
CA TRP A 163 16.95 21.46 -37.95
C TRP A 163 15.94 20.48 -38.55
N SER A 164 15.58 20.71 -39.81
CA SER A 164 14.73 19.81 -40.57
C SER A 164 15.27 19.68 -41.98
N GLY A 165 14.76 18.71 -42.72
CA GLY A 165 15.09 18.53 -44.13
C GLY A 165 14.14 17.53 -44.74
N PHE A 166 14.08 17.52 -46.06
CA PHE A 166 13.14 16.66 -46.78
C PHE A 166 13.78 16.08 -48.03
N THR A 167 13.15 15.02 -48.54
CA THR A 167 13.40 14.41 -49.84
C THR A 167 12.06 14.29 -50.56
N GLN A 168 11.95 14.74 -51.80
CA GLN A 168 10.70 14.65 -52.57
C GLN A 168 10.83 13.66 -53.73
N LYS A 169 9.78 12.87 -53.92
CA LYS A 169 9.51 12.03 -55.11
C LYS A 169 8.06 12.26 -55.48
N LEU A 170 7.75 12.56 -56.74
CA LEU A 170 6.34 12.65 -57.15
C LEU A 170 5.75 11.23 -57.16
N SER A 171 4.72 11.00 -56.35
CA SER A 171 4.01 9.73 -56.29
C SER A 171 3.26 9.43 -57.59
N ASP A 172 2.78 10.46 -58.29
CA ASP A 172 2.16 10.35 -59.61
C ASP A 172 2.75 11.39 -60.58
N ILE A 173 3.37 10.92 -61.66
CA ILE A 173 4.01 11.73 -62.71
C ILE A 173 3.12 11.87 -63.96
N ASN A 174 1.98 11.19 -64.00
CA ASN A 174 1.09 11.16 -65.16
C ASN A 174 0.57 12.54 -65.59
N PRO A 175 0.27 13.50 -64.69
CA PRO A 175 -0.14 14.85 -65.10
C PRO A 175 0.95 15.61 -65.87
N THR A 176 2.22 15.43 -65.48
CA THR A 176 3.38 16.02 -66.17
C THR A 176 3.60 15.41 -67.54
N ILE A 177 3.42 14.09 -67.66
CA ILE A 177 3.47 13.39 -68.95
C ILE A 177 2.32 13.86 -69.85
N ALA A 178 1.12 14.03 -69.29
CA ALA A 178 -0.05 14.50 -70.02
C ALA A 178 0.15 15.93 -70.56
N SER A 179 0.78 16.83 -69.79
CA SER A 179 1.04 18.19 -70.26
C SER A 179 2.08 18.25 -71.38
N VAL A 180 3.17 17.48 -71.28
CA VAL A 180 4.18 17.39 -72.34
C VAL A 180 3.59 16.78 -73.61
N ARG A 181 2.78 15.72 -73.47
CA ARG A 181 2.06 15.10 -74.59
C ARG A 181 1.09 16.08 -75.24
N ALA A 182 0.38 16.90 -74.46
CA ALA A 182 -0.55 17.90 -74.98
C ALA A 182 0.19 19.01 -75.76
N GLY A 183 1.36 19.45 -75.29
CA GLY A 183 2.22 20.40 -76.01
C GLY A 183 2.69 19.86 -77.36
N ALA A 184 3.23 18.63 -77.36
CA ALA A 184 3.64 17.94 -78.57
C ALA A 184 2.49 17.78 -79.60
N LEU A 185 1.28 17.46 -79.13
CA LEU A 185 0.09 17.39 -79.99
C LEU A 185 -0.27 18.75 -80.58
N ALA A 186 -0.17 19.83 -79.80
CA ALA A 186 -0.43 21.18 -80.27
C ALA A 186 0.58 21.62 -81.34
N ASP A 187 1.86 21.29 -81.16
CA ASP A 187 2.92 21.60 -82.13
C ASP A 187 2.75 20.78 -83.42
N SER A 188 2.43 19.49 -83.31
CA SER A 188 2.11 18.64 -84.46
C SER A 188 0.89 19.16 -85.23
N THR A 189 -0.14 19.65 -84.53
CA THR A 189 -1.36 20.20 -85.16
C THR A 189 -1.08 21.53 -85.84
N ARG A 190 -0.22 22.36 -85.26
CA ARG A 190 0.19 23.64 -85.88
C ARG A 190 0.98 23.41 -87.16
N CYS A 191 1.88 22.42 -87.16
CA CYS A 191 2.61 22.01 -88.36
C CYS A 191 1.66 21.49 -89.45
N SER A 192 0.70 20.63 -89.12
CA SER A 192 -0.23 20.09 -90.12
C SER A 192 -1.16 21.17 -90.68
N TYR A 193 -1.59 22.11 -89.85
CA TYR A 193 -2.35 23.28 -90.29
C TYR A 193 -1.55 24.14 -91.28
N ALA A 194 -0.27 24.42 -90.99
CA ALA A 194 0.61 25.17 -91.88
C ALA A 194 0.81 24.45 -93.22
N ASN A 195 1.04 23.14 -93.20
CA ASN A 195 1.13 22.29 -94.39
C ASN A 195 -0.13 22.34 -95.26
N ASN A 196 -1.32 22.23 -94.65
CA ASN A 196 -2.60 22.33 -95.36
C ASN A 196 -2.80 23.72 -95.98
N ALA A 197 -2.39 24.78 -95.28
CA ALA A 197 -2.44 26.15 -95.79
C ALA A 197 -1.50 26.33 -97.00
N TRP A 198 -0.30 25.76 -96.97
CA TRP A 198 0.65 25.81 -98.07
C TRP A 198 0.18 25.00 -99.29
N TYR A 199 -0.42 23.82 -99.07
CA TYR A 199 -0.98 22.98 -100.13
C TYR A 199 -2.13 23.67 -100.87
N ASN A 200 -3.08 24.25 -100.13
CA ASN A 200 -4.26 24.90 -100.71
C ASN A 200 -3.97 26.23 -101.42
N SER A 201 -2.89 26.92 -101.05
CA SER A 201 -2.49 28.19 -101.67
C SER A 201 -1.62 28.04 -102.92
N GLY A 202 -1.26 26.81 -103.31
CA GLY A 202 -0.45 26.54 -104.51
C GLY A 202 0.99 27.06 -104.43
N SER A 203 1.48 27.37 -103.22
CA SER A 203 2.73 28.07 -102.94
C SER A 203 4.02 27.32 -103.33
N GLY A 204 3.93 26.05 -103.76
CA GLY A 204 5.06 25.24 -104.23
C GLY A 204 6.07 24.85 -103.16
N GLN A 205 5.84 25.16 -101.88
CA GLN A 205 6.75 24.76 -100.80
C GLN A 205 6.58 23.27 -100.43
N PRO A 206 7.68 22.55 -100.15
CA PRO A 206 7.60 21.16 -99.74
C PRO A 206 6.92 21.05 -98.36
N LEU A 207 5.99 20.11 -98.22
CA LEU A 207 5.32 19.82 -96.96
C LEU A 207 6.36 19.40 -95.92
N GLN A 208 6.28 19.98 -94.72
CA GLN A 208 7.16 19.62 -93.60
C GLN A 208 6.70 18.31 -92.95
N ASP A 209 7.64 17.49 -92.48
CA ASP A 209 7.30 16.30 -91.69
C ASP A 209 6.86 16.71 -90.29
N CYS A 210 5.55 16.64 -90.03
CA CYS A 210 4.99 17.00 -88.72
C CYS A 210 5.11 15.86 -87.69
N SER A 211 5.50 14.66 -88.10
CA SER A 211 5.69 13.53 -87.19
C SER A 211 6.87 13.72 -86.24
N ILE A 212 7.80 14.62 -86.57
CA ILE A 212 8.94 15.00 -85.71
C ILE A 212 8.49 15.61 -84.37
N TYR A 213 7.28 16.18 -84.30
CA TYR A 213 6.70 16.75 -83.08
C TYR A 213 5.88 15.74 -82.28
N ALA A 214 5.74 14.50 -82.75
CA ALA A 214 4.97 13.49 -82.04
C ALA A 214 5.67 13.07 -80.74
N PHE A 215 4.92 13.06 -79.64
CA PHE A 215 5.41 12.57 -78.36
C PHE A 215 5.56 11.05 -78.40
N THR A 216 6.78 10.55 -78.19
CA THR A 216 7.10 9.12 -78.37
C THR A 216 7.17 8.36 -77.04
N PRO A 217 6.89 7.03 -77.03
CA PRO A 217 7.03 6.21 -75.82
C PRO A 217 8.40 6.29 -75.12
N PRO A 218 9.56 6.39 -75.83
CA PRO A 218 10.85 6.63 -75.20
C PRO A 218 10.95 7.97 -74.47
N GLN A 219 10.29 9.02 -74.96
CA GLN A 219 10.24 10.32 -74.27
C GLN A 219 9.40 10.24 -73.00
N GLU A 220 8.29 9.50 -73.03
CA GLU A 220 7.49 9.23 -71.84
C GLU A 220 8.29 8.47 -70.78
N GLN A 221 9.00 7.42 -71.20
CA GLN A 221 9.82 6.62 -70.30
C GLN A 221 10.98 7.45 -69.72
N ALA A 222 11.59 8.34 -70.51
CA ALA A 222 12.61 9.26 -70.00
C ALA A 222 12.09 10.21 -68.92
N ILE A 223 10.84 10.69 -69.01
CA ILE A 223 10.20 11.51 -67.97
C ILE A 223 9.95 10.69 -66.70
N ARG A 224 9.49 9.43 -66.85
CA ARG A 224 9.32 8.51 -65.71
C ARG A 224 10.66 8.19 -65.04
N ASP A 225 11.71 7.95 -65.83
CA ASP A 225 13.05 7.65 -65.35
C ASP A 225 13.70 8.87 -64.65
N GLN A 226 13.39 10.09 -65.08
CA GLN A 226 13.80 11.31 -64.37
C GLN A 226 13.15 11.43 -62.99
N ASN A 227 11.90 10.97 -62.80
CA ASN A 227 11.22 10.93 -61.50
C ASN A 227 11.65 9.75 -60.60
N THR A 228 12.49 8.83 -61.11
CA THR A 228 13.02 7.68 -60.35
C THR A 228 14.53 7.71 -60.12
N ARG A 229 15.28 8.64 -60.72
CA ARG A 229 16.73 8.75 -60.52
C ARG A 229 17.08 9.24 -59.10
N TYR A 230 17.68 8.32 -58.36
CA TYR A 230 18.43 8.55 -57.12
C TYR A 230 19.75 9.29 -57.43
N PRO A 231 20.27 10.19 -56.56
CA PRO A 231 19.85 10.45 -55.19
C PRO A 231 18.68 11.43 -55.08
N PHE A 232 17.71 11.12 -54.22
CA PHE A 232 16.89 12.16 -53.62
C PHE A 232 17.81 12.95 -52.69
N HIS A 233 18.45 13.99 -53.19
CA HIS A 233 19.35 14.80 -52.38
C HIS A 233 18.57 15.33 -51.18
N PHE A 234 19.00 14.93 -49.97
CA PHE A 234 18.49 15.48 -48.73
C PHE A 234 18.69 17.00 -48.80
N THR A 235 17.60 17.74 -48.85
CA THR A 235 17.65 19.20 -48.88
C THR A 235 17.54 19.68 -47.44
N PRO A 236 18.65 20.07 -46.79
CA PRO A 236 18.59 20.59 -45.44
C PRO A 236 17.81 21.92 -45.45
N GLN A 237 16.89 22.07 -44.51
CA GLN A 237 16.29 23.36 -44.20
C GLN A 237 17.22 24.12 -43.24
N PRO A 238 17.26 25.46 -43.33
CA PRO A 238 18.07 26.27 -42.42
C PRO A 238 17.63 26.01 -40.97
N PHE A 239 18.60 26.01 -40.06
CA PHE A 239 18.33 25.98 -38.64
C PHE A 239 17.36 27.09 -38.26
N GLN A 240 16.29 26.74 -37.56
CA GLN A 240 15.30 27.68 -37.07
C GLN A 240 15.29 27.66 -35.55
N ALA A 241 15.31 28.84 -34.94
CA ALA A 241 15.05 29.05 -33.53
C ALA A 241 13.93 30.09 -33.38
N ARG A 242 12.99 29.82 -32.48
CA ARG A 242 11.84 30.68 -32.16
C ARG A 242 11.74 30.82 -30.66
N LEU A 243 11.82 32.07 -30.21
CA LEU A 243 11.48 32.47 -28.85
C LEU A 243 10.05 33.01 -28.84
N THR A 244 9.18 32.41 -28.04
CA THR A 244 7.81 32.85 -27.83
C THR A 244 7.67 33.36 -26.41
N VAL A 245 7.29 34.63 -26.24
CA VAL A 245 6.95 35.22 -24.95
C VAL A 245 5.43 35.45 -24.91
N SER A 246 4.75 34.86 -23.92
CA SER A 246 3.30 35.02 -23.74
C SER A 246 3.00 35.66 -22.40
N ILE A 247 2.29 36.80 -22.43
CA ILE A 247 1.89 37.56 -21.25
C ILE A 247 0.36 37.62 -21.20
N PRO A 248 -0.28 36.94 -20.24
CA PRO A 248 -1.72 37.03 -20.08
C PRO A 248 -2.09 38.40 -19.50
N LEU A 249 -2.63 39.30 -20.33
CA LEU A 249 -3.06 40.63 -19.87
C LEU A 249 -4.40 40.58 -19.13
N TRP A 250 -5.31 39.72 -19.58
CA TRP A 250 -6.61 39.51 -18.94
C TRP A 250 -7.10 38.09 -19.21
N GLY A 251 -7.44 37.34 -18.16
CA GLY A 251 -7.92 35.96 -18.25
C GLY A 251 -9.33 35.76 -17.70
N ASN A 252 -10.19 36.78 -17.75
CA ASN A 252 -11.58 36.71 -17.28
C ASN A 252 -11.72 36.12 -15.86
N PHE A 253 -10.92 36.64 -14.91
CA PHE A 253 -10.86 36.19 -13.51
C PHE A 253 -10.39 34.75 -13.27
N HIS A 254 -9.87 34.04 -14.27
CA HIS A 254 -9.34 32.70 -14.10
C HIS A 254 -8.12 32.64 -13.15
N GLN A 255 -7.14 33.54 -13.32
CA GLN A 255 -5.94 33.57 -12.49
C GLN A 255 -6.24 33.93 -11.02
N PRO A 256 -7.05 34.97 -10.71
CA PRO A 256 -7.50 35.22 -9.33
C PRO A 256 -8.18 34.00 -8.70
N LEU A 257 -9.05 33.31 -9.45
CA LEU A 257 -9.75 32.12 -8.98
C LEU A 257 -8.76 30.99 -8.65
N LEU A 258 -7.80 30.71 -9.54
CA LEU A 258 -6.76 29.71 -9.29
C LEU A 258 -5.94 29.99 -8.03
N VAL A 259 -5.54 31.25 -7.83
CA VAL A 259 -4.79 31.65 -6.61
C VAL A 259 -5.67 31.50 -5.38
N SER A 260 -6.93 31.91 -5.45
CA SER A 260 -7.89 31.79 -4.33
C SER A 260 -8.11 30.32 -3.95
N GLN A 261 -8.32 29.44 -4.95
CA GLN A 261 -8.48 28.00 -4.75
C GLN A 261 -7.22 27.37 -4.15
N ALA A 262 -6.04 27.70 -4.66
CA ALA A 262 -4.78 27.19 -4.12
C ALA A 262 -4.56 27.64 -2.65
N LYS A 263 -4.92 28.89 -2.33
CA LYS A 263 -4.85 29.40 -0.94
C LYS A 263 -5.83 28.69 -0.02
N ALA A 264 -7.07 28.48 -0.47
CA ALA A 264 -8.07 27.74 0.29
C ALA A 264 -7.61 26.30 0.56
N GLN A 265 -7.01 25.64 -0.44
CA GLN A 265 -6.43 24.30 -0.29
C GLN A 265 -5.25 24.28 0.71
N GLN A 266 -4.37 25.29 0.68
CA GLN A 266 -3.30 25.40 1.66
C GLN A 266 -3.85 25.58 3.08
N GLN A 267 -4.87 26.44 3.25
CA GLN A 267 -5.52 26.67 4.55
C GLN A 267 -6.20 25.41 5.08
N ASP A 268 -6.90 24.65 4.23
CA ASP A 268 -7.49 23.36 4.59
C ASP A 268 -6.43 22.35 5.05
N LEU A 269 -5.27 22.31 4.38
CA LEU A 269 -4.15 21.48 4.80
C LEU A 269 -3.51 21.97 6.11
N GLN A 270 -3.45 23.28 6.35
CA GLN A 270 -2.97 23.84 7.61
C GLN A 270 -3.87 23.41 8.79
N GLU A 271 -5.18 23.48 8.62
CA GLU A 271 -6.13 22.98 9.63
C GLU A 271 -6.06 21.46 9.77
N SER A 272 -5.82 20.73 8.68
CA SER A 272 -5.58 19.29 8.72
C SER A 272 -4.32 18.95 9.54
N VAL A 273 -3.23 19.72 9.40
CA VAL A 273 -2.01 19.57 10.23
C VAL A 273 -2.32 19.82 11.70
N ARG A 274 -3.06 20.88 12.01
CA ARG A 274 -3.48 21.21 13.38
C ARG A 274 -4.33 20.08 13.99
N ALA A 275 -5.35 19.63 13.26
CA ALA A 275 -6.21 18.52 13.68
C ALA A 275 -5.41 17.23 13.89
N ARG A 276 -4.49 16.91 12.98
CA ARG A 276 -3.61 15.74 13.13
C ARG A 276 -2.67 15.86 14.32
N GLY A 277 -2.14 17.05 14.60
CA GLY A 277 -1.32 17.31 15.77
C GLY A 277 -2.07 17.03 17.08
N LEU A 278 -3.30 17.53 17.20
CA LEU A 278 -4.18 17.26 18.35
C LEU A 278 -4.54 15.78 18.47
N GLN A 279 -4.74 15.10 17.34
CA GLN A 279 -4.98 13.66 17.33
C GLN A 279 -3.77 12.90 17.84
N VAL A 280 -2.55 13.22 17.37
CA VAL A 280 -1.32 12.57 17.85
C VAL A 280 -1.13 12.78 19.35
N GLN A 281 -1.43 13.98 19.88
CA GLN A 281 -1.37 14.23 21.32
C GLN A 281 -2.35 13.35 22.10
N THR A 282 -3.58 13.20 21.60
CA THR A 282 -4.59 12.31 22.17
C THR A 282 -4.14 10.84 22.11
N ASP A 283 -3.66 10.38 20.96
CA ASP A 283 -3.23 9.00 20.72
C ASP A 283 -2.08 8.62 21.67
N VAL A 284 -1.07 9.49 21.82
CA VAL A 284 0.07 9.28 22.74
C VAL A 284 -0.38 9.29 24.19
N SER A 285 -1.23 10.23 24.58
CA SER A 285 -1.74 10.31 25.96
C SER A 285 -2.57 9.08 26.32
N GLN A 286 -3.43 8.62 25.41
CA GLN A 286 -4.22 7.41 25.60
C GLN A 286 -3.32 6.18 25.71
N ALA A 287 -2.36 6.02 24.79
CA ALA A 287 -1.43 4.88 24.81
C ALA A 287 -0.61 4.86 26.10
N TYR A 288 -0.19 6.02 26.60
CA TYR A 288 0.53 6.15 27.87
C TYR A 288 -0.34 5.70 29.06
N LEU A 289 -1.60 6.15 29.15
CA LEU A 289 -2.51 5.78 30.22
C LEU A 289 -2.88 4.28 30.18
N ILE A 290 -3.05 3.73 28.98
CA ILE A 290 -3.27 2.28 28.79
C ILE A 290 -2.06 1.49 29.27
N LEU A 291 -0.84 1.93 28.93
CA LEU A 291 0.39 1.30 29.39
C LEU A 291 0.50 1.32 30.92
N GLU A 292 0.24 2.47 31.55
CA GLU A 292 0.28 2.61 33.01
C GLU A 292 -0.75 1.69 33.68
N THR A 293 -1.97 1.65 33.13
CA THR A 293 -3.04 0.76 33.62
C THR A 293 -2.65 -0.70 33.45
N ALA A 294 -2.09 -1.10 32.31
CA ALA A 294 -1.66 -2.47 32.05
C ALA A 294 -0.54 -2.89 33.01
N PHE A 295 0.42 -2.00 33.29
CA PHE A 295 1.49 -2.24 34.26
C PHE A 295 0.96 -2.46 35.68
N GLN A 296 0.05 -1.61 36.16
CA GLN A 296 -0.58 -1.77 37.47
C GLN A 296 -1.45 -3.04 37.54
N THR A 297 -2.14 -3.38 36.45
CA THR A 297 -2.98 -4.58 36.36
C THR A 297 -2.18 -5.85 36.56
N ILE A 298 -0.94 -5.94 36.05
CA ILE A 298 -0.08 -7.12 36.24
C ILE A 298 0.12 -7.42 37.73
N ALA A 299 0.45 -6.41 38.53
CA ALA A 299 0.68 -6.60 39.97
C ALA A 299 -0.57 -7.11 40.69
N ILE A 300 -1.74 -6.56 40.34
CA ILE A 300 -3.03 -7.01 40.89
C ILE A 300 -3.33 -8.45 40.47
N GLN A 301 -3.15 -8.79 39.19
CA GLN A 301 -3.42 -10.15 38.72
C GLN A 301 -2.44 -11.18 39.28
N ASP A 302 -1.20 -10.80 39.57
CA ASP A 302 -0.24 -11.70 40.24
C ASP A 302 -0.69 -12.01 41.68
N THR A 303 -1.21 -11.03 42.41
CA THR A 303 -1.78 -11.26 43.74
C THR A 303 -3.03 -12.14 43.68
N ASN A 304 -3.94 -11.91 42.73
CA ASN A 304 -5.13 -12.74 42.51
C ASN A 304 -4.76 -14.18 42.16
N ARG A 305 -3.79 -14.37 41.26
CA ARG A 305 -3.26 -15.67 40.87
C ARG A 305 -2.70 -16.44 42.08
N THR A 306 -1.91 -15.76 42.92
CA THR A 306 -1.34 -16.38 44.11
C THR A 306 -2.43 -16.80 45.10
N ALA A 307 -3.38 -15.90 45.41
CA ALA A 307 -4.49 -16.20 46.29
C ALA A 307 -5.38 -17.36 45.78
N ALA A 308 -5.68 -17.38 44.47
CA ALA A 308 -6.51 -18.44 43.87
C ALA A 308 -5.79 -19.80 43.88
N ARG A 309 -4.46 -19.84 43.72
CA ARG A 309 -3.65 -21.06 43.84
C ARG A 309 -3.65 -21.60 45.27
N GLU A 310 -3.48 -20.73 46.27
CA GLU A 310 -3.56 -21.12 47.67
C GLU A 310 -4.96 -21.66 48.03
N GLN A 311 -6.01 -21.01 47.54
CA GLN A 311 -7.39 -21.48 47.73
C GLN A 311 -7.60 -22.88 47.11
N LEU A 312 -7.10 -23.11 45.89
CA LEU A 312 -7.14 -24.42 45.25
C LEU A 312 -6.40 -25.48 46.07
N GLN A 313 -5.22 -25.16 46.59
CA GLN A 313 -4.44 -26.07 47.42
C GLN A 313 -5.22 -26.46 48.69
N LEU A 314 -5.80 -25.48 49.40
CA LEU A 314 -6.59 -25.71 50.60
C LEU A 314 -7.85 -26.53 50.31
N ALA A 315 -8.57 -26.22 49.23
CA ALA A 315 -9.75 -26.96 48.80
C ALA A 315 -9.39 -28.41 48.44
N THR A 316 -8.24 -28.64 47.80
CA THR A 316 -7.75 -29.97 47.44
C THR A 316 -7.48 -30.81 48.70
N GLU A 317 -6.80 -30.24 49.69
CA GLU A 317 -6.51 -30.93 50.95
C GLU A 317 -7.79 -31.23 51.75
N ARG A 318 -8.71 -30.26 51.86
CA ARG A 318 -10.01 -30.46 52.54
C ARG A 318 -10.84 -31.53 51.85
N TYR A 319 -10.89 -31.52 50.52
CA TYR A 319 -11.53 -32.59 49.76
C TYR A 319 -10.87 -33.93 50.10
N ARG A 320 -9.54 -34.05 49.99
CA ARG A 320 -8.78 -35.29 50.24
C ARG A 320 -9.05 -35.92 51.60
N VAL A 321 -9.14 -35.11 52.67
CA VAL A 321 -9.45 -35.59 54.03
C VAL A 321 -10.94 -35.75 54.31
N GLY A 322 -11.81 -35.37 53.37
CA GLY A 322 -13.27 -35.48 53.48
C GLY A 322 -13.94 -34.35 54.27
N SER A 323 -13.22 -33.26 54.57
CA SER A 323 -13.75 -32.07 55.27
C SER A 323 -14.22 -30.96 54.32
N GLY A 324 -14.14 -31.18 53.01
CA GLY A 324 -14.60 -30.30 51.94
C GLY A 324 -15.45 -31.04 50.92
N THR A 325 -16.23 -30.29 50.13
CA THR A 325 -17.10 -30.86 49.10
C THR A 325 -16.42 -30.89 47.73
N PHE A 326 -16.90 -31.75 46.84
CA PHE A 326 -16.45 -31.75 45.44
C PHE A 326 -16.68 -30.39 44.76
N PHE A 327 -17.81 -29.76 45.04
CA PHE A 327 -18.19 -28.47 44.47
C PHE A 327 -17.21 -27.35 44.87
N GLU A 328 -16.81 -27.29 46.15
CA GLU A 328 -15.83 -26.32 46.65
C GLU A 328 -14.46 -26.46 45.95
N LEU A 329 -14.05 -27.69 45.66
CA LEU A 329 -12.82 -27.94 44.91
C LEU A 329 -12.95 -27.53 43.43
N LEU A 330 -14.07 -27.85 42.78
CA LEU A 330 -14.32 -27.47 41.39
C LEU A 330 -14.35 -25.94 41.24
N ASP A 331 -15.02 -25.23 42.15
CA ASP A 331 -15.06 -23.77 42.17
C ASP A 331 -13.65 -23.17 42.32
N ALA A 332 -12.83 -23.72 43.23
CA ALA A 332 -11.46 -23.27 43.44
C ALA A 332 -10.56 -23.53 42.22
N GLN A 333 -10.76 -24.64 41.50
CA GLN A 333 -10.04 -24.94 40.25
C GLN A 333 -10.38 -23.93 39.16
N VAL A 334 -11.68 -23.65 38.95
CA VAL A 334 -12.14 -22.68 37.95
C VAL A 334 -11.60 -21.28 38.28
N ALA A 335 -11.59 -20.90 39.56
CA ALA A 335 -11.03 -19.62 40.01
C ALA A 335 -9.51 -19.53 39.75
N ALA A 336 -8.75 -20.58 40.08
CA ALA A 336 -7.30 -20.62 39.84
C ALA A 336 -6.95 -20.58 38.34
N LEU A 337 -7.68 -21.32 37.52
CA LEU A 337 -7.51 -21.34 36.06
C LEU A 337 -7.76 -19.96 35.44
N ARG A 338 -8.84 -19.30 35.87
CA ARG A 338 -9.20 -17.97 35.42
C ARG A 338 -8.13 -16.96 35.82
N ALA A 339 -7.69 -16.98 37.08
CA ALA A 339 -6.66 -16.07 37.58
C ALA A 339 -5.30 -16.26 36.86
N GLU A 340 -4.93 -17.51 36.53
CA GLU A 340 -3.73 -17.78 35.73
C GLU A 340 -3.83 -17.16 34.33
N THR A 341 -4.98 -17.37 33.67
CA THR A 341 -5.24 -16.83 32.33
C THR A 341 -5.27 -15.29 32.34
N ASP A 342 -5.91 -14.70 33.35
CA ASP A 342 -6.01 -13.24 33.52
C ASP A 342 -4.62 -12.61 33.77
N TYR A 343 -3.75 -13.28 34.53
CA TYR A 343 -2.35 -12.85 34.71
C TYR A 343 -1.56 -12.90 33.40
N ILE A 344 -1.63 -14.01 32.66
CA ILE A 344 -0.95 -14.16 31.37
C ILE A 344 -1.42 -13.05 30.41
N ASN A 345 -2.73 -12.84 30.30
CA ASN A 345 -3.30 -11.79 29.45
C ASN A 345 -2.79 -10.40 29.87
N ALA A 346 -2.76 -10.07 31.16
CA ALA A 346 -2.25 -8.79 31.65
C ALA A 346 -0.78 -8.54 31.26
N VAL A 347 0.06 -9.58 31.31
CA VAL A 347 1.47 -9.48 30.87
C VAL A 347 1.55 -9.16 29.37
N TYR A 348 0.80 -9.88 28.53
CA TYR A 348 0.79 -9.62 27.09
C TYR A 348 0.16 -8.27 26.73
N ASP A 349 -0.89 -7.85 27.44
CA ASP A 349 -1.54 -6.55 27.25
C ASP A 349 -0.58 -5.39 27.53
N TYR A 350 0.28 -5.52 28.56
CA TYR A 350 1.36 -4.56 28.81
C TYR A 350 2.35 -4.49 27.63
N HIS A 351 2.81 -5.63 27.09
CA HIS A 351 3.74 -5.62 25.97
C HIS A 351 3.11 -5.04 24.69
N LYS A 352 1.84 -5.33 24.43
CA LYS A 352 1.07 -4.75 23.32
C LYS A 352 0.85 -3.25 23.53
N ALA A 353 0.60 -2.80 24.76
CA ALA A 353 0.48 -1.39 25.10
C ALA A 353 1.79 -0.62 24.86
N VAL A 354 2.95 -1.21 25.15
CA VAL A 354 4.24 -0.60 24.79
C VAL A 354 4.38 -0.49 23.27
N ALA A 355 4.10 -1.55 22.51
CA ALA A 355 4.17 -1.50 21.05
C ALA A 355 3.20 -0.44 20.46
N ALA A 356 2.03 -0.27 21.05
CA ALA A 356 1.07 0.77 20.68
C ALA A 356 1.57 2.19 21.01
N LEU A 357 2.23 2.37 22.16
CA LEU A 357 2.85 3.65 22.53
C LEU A 357 3.99 4.04 21.58
N GLU A 358 4.86 3.08 21.23
CA GLU A 358 5.92 3.28 20.23
C GLU A 358 5.35 3.72 18.88
N ALA A 359 4.26 3.10 18.44
CA ALA A 359 3.57 3.47 17.21
C ALA A 359 2.97 4.87 17.26
N ALA A 360 2.34 5.24 18.39
CA ALA A 360 1.75 6.57 18.57
C ALA A 360 2.82 7.68 18.57
N VAL A 361 3.97 7.42 19.22
CA VAL A 361 5.13 8.32 19.19
C VAL A 361 5.78 8.35 17.80
N GLY A 362 5.74 7.23 17.07
CA GLY A 362 6.30 7.09 15.74
C GLY A 362 7.77 6.66 15.72
N LYS A 363 8.24 6.03 16.80
CA LYS A 363 9.59 5.42 16.90
C LYS A 363 9.63 4.33 17.98
N PRO A 364 10.57 3.37 17.89
CA PRO A 364 10.83 2.43 18.98
C PRO A 364 11.33 3.17 20.23
N LEU A 365 10.88 2.71 21.41
CA LEU A 365 11.28 3.21 22.73
C LEU A 365 12.16 2.21 23.47
N ARG A 366 12.15 0.93 23.05
CA ARG A 366 12.99 -0.16 23.54
C ARG A 366 14.27 -0.37 22.73
#